data_AF-A0A3C1M229-F1
#
_entry.id   AF-A0A3C1M229-F1
#
_cell.length_a   1.000
_cell.length_b   1.000
_cell.length_c   1.000
_cell.angle_alpha   90.00
_cell.angle_beta   90.00
_cell.angle_gamma   90.00
#
_symmetry.space_group_name_H-M   'P 1'
#
loop_
_entity.id
_entity.type
_entity.pdbx_description
1 polymer ?
#
loop_
_entity_poly.entity_id
_entity_poly.type
_entity_poly.pdbx_seq_one_letter_code
_entity_poly.pdbx_strand_id
1 'polypeptide(L)'
;PGPVPPVGWYTETLAAAPHTYTLDLGRGFFSATLVWLRRVDLQDANGNGQYDPGESFVAQPLTTLTLELRDAENQMIARSHSPRDNRQHLFLPIPRPGRYRLVVRGDTASQAQPYAIAWWGPRNRYDGADVSPSGS
;
A
#
# COMPACT_ATOMS: atom_id res chain seq x y z
N PRO A 1 -5.00 0.16 11.43
CA PRO A 1 -3.60 -0.35 11.45
C PRO A 1 -2.68 0.56 12.28
N GLY A 2 -1.50 0.05 12.67
CA GLY A 2 -0.66 0.57 13.77
C GLY A 2 0.86 0.44 13.50
N PRO A 3 1.71 0.38 14.54
CA PRO A 3 3.15 0.18 14.38
C PRO A 3 3.50 -1.13 13.67
N VAL A 4 4.42 -1.06 12.70
CA VAL A 4 4.89 -2.22 11.92
C VAL A 4 6.40 -2.14 11.67
N PRO A 5 7.08 -3.28 11.43
CA PRO A 5 8.48 -3.27 11.03
C PRO A 5 8.71 -2.50 9.71
N PRO A 6 9.93 -1.98 9.49
CA PRO A 6 10.27 -1.24 8.27
C PRO A 6 10.35 -2.12 7.01
N VAL A 7 10.17 -3.44 7.13
CA VAL A 7 10.00 -4.38 6.02
C VAL A 7 8.79 -5.24 6.34
N GLY A 8 7.85 -5.35 5.40
CA GLY A 8 6.63 -6.10 5.63
C GLY A 8 5.71 -6.14 4.42
N TRP A 9 4.66 -6.96 4.54
CA TRP A 9 3.58 -7.04 3.58
C TRP A 9 2.28 -7.42 4.30
N TYR A 10 1.15 -7.01 3.73
CA TYR A 10 -0.19 -7.37 4.21
C TYR A 10 -1.16 -7.51 3.05
N THR A 11 -2.19 -8.33 3.25
CA THR A 11 -3.41 -8.35 2.45
C THR A 11 -4.56 -7.89 3.33
N GLU A 12 -5.31 -6.91 2.86
CA GLU A 12 -6.37 -6.26 3.64
C GLU A 12 -7.54 -5.91 2.72
N THR A 13 -8.67 -5.52 3.32
CA THR A 13 -9.79 -4.96 2.58
C THR A 13 -10.02 -3.52 3.03
N LEU A 14 -9.89 -2.58 2.10
CA LEU A 14 -10.21 -1.18 2.36
C LEU A 14 -11.71 -0.95 2.19
N ALA A 15 -12.39 -0.52 3.23
CA ALA A 15 -13.76 -0.03 3.15
C ALA A 15 -13.76 1.49 3.00
N ALA A 16 -14.37 2.23 3.93
CA ALA A 16 -14.42 3.70 3.87
C ALA A 16 -13.19 4.39 4.47
N ALA A 17 -12.66 3.88 5.59
CA ALA A 17 -11.60 4.54 6.33
C ALA A 17 -10.20 4.21 5.76
N PRO A 18 -9.26 5.18 5.75
CA PRO A 18 -7.86 4.93 5.44
C PRO A 18 -7.22 3.85 6.31
N HIS A 19 -6.33 3.06 5.71
CA HIS A 19 -5.41 2.20 6.44
C HIS A 19 -4.05 2.90 6.59
N THR A 20 -3.63 3.12 7.84
CA THR A 20 -2.34 3.73 8.19
C THR A 20 -1.41 2.73 8.86
N TYR A 21 -0.22 2.53 8.29
CA TYR A 21 0.87 1.74 8.86
C TYR A 21 1.93 2.69 9.41
N THR A 22 2.25 2.60 10.70
CA THR A 22 3.27 3.45 11.33
C THR A 22 4.62 2.74 11.27
N LEU A 23 5.59 3.40 10.65
CA LEU A 23 6.94 2.87 10.42
C LEU A 23 7.94 3.72 11.21
N ASP A 24 8.95 3.09 11.79
CA ASP A 24 10.15 3.79 12.26
C ASP A 24 11.28 3.55 11.26
N LEU A 25 11.58 4.58 10.45
CA LEU A 25 12.50 4.48 9.32
C LEU A 25 13.83 5.14 9.67
N GLY A 26 14.93 4.54 9.25
CA GLY A 26 16.25 5.16 9.26
C GLY A 26 16.49 6.06 8.05
N ARG A 27 17.71 6.59 7.92
CA ARG A 27 18.16 7.27 6.70
C ARG A 27 18.47 6.23 5.62
N GLY A 28 17.95 6.41 4.40
CA GLY A 28 18.16 5.45 3.31
C GLY A 28 17.08 5.56 2.23
N PHE A 29 16.82 4.48 1.48
CA PHE A 29 15.74 4.43 0.49
C PHE A 29 14.55 3.64 1.02
N PHE A 30 13.35 4.18 0.83
CA PHE A 30 12.10 3.51 1.12
C PHE A 30 11.39 3.13 -0.18
N SER A 31 10.79 1.96 -0.20
CA SER A 31 9.93 1.51 -1.28
C SER A 31 8.65 0.91 -0.74
N ALA A 32 7.55 1.17 -1.45
CA ALA A 32 6.27 0.51 -1.19
C ALA A 32 5.51 0.28 -2.49
N THR A 33 4.85 -0.86 -2.59
CA THR A 33 3.98 -1.23 -3.71
C THR A 33 2.62 -1.61 -3.16
N LEU A 34 1.58 -0.97 -3.70
CA LEU A 34 0.18 -1.27 -3.44
C LEU A 34 -0.44 -1.82 -4.72
N VAL A 35 -1.20 -2.91 -4.61
CA VAL A 35 -1.98 -3.49 -5.71
C VAL A 35 -3.36 -3.89 -5.22
N TRP A 36 -4.37 -3.83 -6.08
CA TRP A 36 -5.72 -4.31 -5.77
C TRP A 36 -6.36 -5.01 -6.95
N LEU A 37 -7.39 -5.81 -6.69
CA LEU A 37 -8.09 -6.54 -7.73
C LEU A 37 -8.94 -5.58 -8.58
N ARG A 38 -8.88 -5.74 -9.90
CA ARG A 38 -9.83 -5.11 -10.81
C ARG A 38 -11.10 -5.94 -10.82
N ARG A 39 -12.25 -5.29 -10.63
CA ARG A 39 -13.54 -5.93 -10.77
C ARG A 39 -13.90 -6.00 -12.25
N VAL A 40 -14.35 -7.17 -12.69
CA VAL A 40 -14.85 -7.43 -14.03
C VAL A 40 -16.15 -8.21 -13.90
N ASP A 41 -17.07 -8.00 -14.85
CA ASP A 41 -18.29 -8.77 -14.95
C ASP A 41 -18.20 -9.70 -16.15
N LEU A 42 -18.65 -10.93 -15.96
CA LEU A 42 -18.81 -11.91 -17.03
C LEU A 42 -20.02 -11.51 -17.89
N GLN A 43 -19.82 -11.41 -19.20
CA GLN A 43 -20.90 -11.35 -20.18
C GLN A 43 -21.38 -12.76 -20.47
N ASP A 44 -22.16 -13.28 -19.52
CA ASP A 44 -22.70 -14.64 -19.52
C ASP A 44 -23.92 -14.72 -20.45
N ALA A 45 -23.73 -15.30 -21.63
CA ALA A 45 -24.74 -15.32 -22.69
C ALA A 45 -25.80 -16.41 -22.45
N ASN A 46 -25.46 -17.46 -21.69
CA ASN A 46 -26.36 -18.60 -21.45
C ASN A 46 -26.89 -18.66 -20.00
N GLY A 47 -26.40 -17.79 -19.12
CA GLY A 47 -26.87 -17.60 -17.75
C GLY A 47 -26.41 -18.69 -16.78
N ASN A 48 -25.36 -19.46 -17.10
CA ASN A 48 -24.91 -20.58 -16.26
C ASN A 48 -23.92 -20.18 -15.14
N GLY A 49 -23.50 -18.91 -15.10
CA GLY A 49 -22.55 -18.34 -14.14
C GLY A 49 -21.09 -18.80 -14.33
N GLN A 50 -20.75 -19.40 -15.47
CA GLN A 50 -19.44 -19.92 -15.82
C GLN A 50 -18.97 -19.31 -17.13
N TYR A 51 -17.65 -19.16 -17.29
CA TYR A 51 -17.10 -18.67 -18.53
C TYR A 51 -17.16 -19.76 -19.61
N ASP A 52 -17.78 -19.44 -20.75
CA ASP A 52 -17.80 -20.30 -21.93
C ASP A 52 -16.99 -19.73 -23.11
N PRO A 53 -16.43 -20.59 -24.00
CA PRO A 53 -15.75 -20.12 -25.21
C PRO A 53 -16.66 -19.22 -26.06
N GLY A 54 -16.23 -17.98 -26.29
CA GLY A 54 -16.98 -16.96 -27.02
C GLY A 54 -17.56 -15.85 -26.13
N GLU A 55 -17.54 -16.03 -24.81
CA GLU A 55 -17.91 -14.98 -23.85
C GLU A 55 -16.77 -14.02 -23.57
N SER A 56 -17.08 -12.92 -22.88
CA SER A 56 -16.12 -11.86 -22.59
C SER A 56 -16.28 -11.30 -21.17
N PHE A 57 -15.29 -10.52 -20.74
CA PHE A 57 -15.34 -9.78 -19.49
C PHE A 57 -15.40 -8.28 -19.77
N VAL A 58 -16.27 -7.58 -19.06
CA VAL A 58 -16.35 -6.12 -19.09
C VAL A 58 -15.78 -5.57 -17.79
N ALA A 59 -14.81 -4.67 -17.90
CA ALA A 59 -14.23 -4.03 -16.74
C ALA A 59 -15.26 -3.10 -16.07
N GLN A 60 -15.46 -3.29 -14.77
CA GLN A 60 -16.23 -2.35 -13.95
C GLN A 60 -15.43 -1.05 -13.72
N PRO A 61 -16.10 0.05 -13.33
CA PRO A 61 -15.41 1.28 -12.94
C PRO A 61 -14.30 0.99 -11.93
N LEU A 62 -13.12 1.56 -12.15
CA LEU A 62 -11.96 1.30 -11.31
C LEU A 62 -12.13 1.99 -9.95
N THR A 63 -12.21 1.21 -8.87
CA THR A 63 -11.95 1.75 -7.53
C THR A 63 -10.53 2.29 -7.52
N THR A 64 -10.35 3.58 -7.22
CA THR A 64 -9.02 4.19 -7.21
C THR A 64 -8.49 4.18 -5.79
N LEU A 65 -7.37 3.46 -5.58
CA LEU A 65 -6.61 3.54 -4.34
C LEU A 65 -5.36 4.41 -4.53
N THR A 66 -5.10 5.25 -3.54
CA THR A 66 -3.91 6.09 -3.42
C THR A 66 -2.97 5.50 -2.37
N LEU A 67 -1.66 5.55 -2.65
CA LEU A 67 -0.59 5.26 -1.70
C LEU A 67 0.15 6.54 -1.34
N GLU A 68 0.25 6.86 -0.05
CA GLU A 68 0.99 8.02 0.45
C GLU A 68 2.00 7.65 1.53
N LEU A 69 3.10 8.40 1.57
CA LEU A 69 4.01 8.46 2.70
C LEU A 69 3.87 9.84 3.37
N ARG A 70 3.71 9.84 4.69
CA ARG A 70 3.61 11.04 5.52
C ARG A 70 4.61 11.01 6.67
N ASP A 71 5.01 12.18 7.17
CA ASP A 71 5.87 12.31 8.35
C ASP A 71 5.09 12.16 9.68
N ALA A 72 5.78 12.40 10.79
CA ALA A 72 5.24 12.34 12.14
C ALA A 72 4.17 13.43 12.39
N GLU A 73 4.31 14.58 11.74
CA GLU A 73 3.39 15.72 11.74
C GLU A 73 2.23 15.57 10.73
N ASN A 74 2.15 14.41 10.06
CA ASN A 74 1.13 14.06 9.08
C ASN A 74 1.18 14.89 7.78
N GLN A 75 2.30 15.57 7.51
CA GLN A 75 2.56 16.22 6.23
C GLN A 75 2.85 15.16 5.16
N MET A 76 2.34 15.38 3.95
CA MET A 76 2.54 14.48 2.83
C MET A 76 3.93 14.66 2.24
N ILE A 77 4.73 13.60 2.28
CA ILE A 77 6.08 13.56 1.70
C ILE A 77 6.00 13.13 0.24
N ALA A 78 5.23 12.07 -0.01
CA ALA A 78 5.10 11.49 -1.35
C ALA A 78 3.71 10.86 -1.53
N ARG A 79 3.26 10.85 -2.78
CA ARG A 79 1.99 10.26 -3.21
C ARG A 79 2.18 9.55 -4.54
N SER A 80 1.57 8.38 -4.66
CA SER A 80 1.39 7.66 -5.91
C SER A 80 -0.10 7.42 -6.12
N HIS A 81 -0.61 7.89 -7.26
CA HIS A 81 -2.01 7.82 -7.65
C HIS A 81 -2.09 7.72 -9.18
N SER A 82 -2.87 6.76 -9.65
CA SER A 82 -3.22 6.57 -11.06
C SER A 82 -4.72 6.22 -11.12
N PRO A 83 -5.53 6.98 -11.87
CA PRO A 83 -6.93 6.64 -12.10
C PRO A 83 -7.10 5.53 -13.14
N ARG A 84 -6.00 5.04 -13.74
CA ARG A 84 -6.02 4.04 -14.82
C ARG A 84 -5.41 2.72 -14.38
N ASP A 85 -4.64 2.67 -13.30
CA ASP A 85 -3.91 1.49 -12.87
C ASP A 85 -4.36 1.03 -11.49
N ASN A 86 -4.45 -0.28 -11.31
CA ASN A 86 -4.69 -0.92 -10.03
C ASN A 86 -3.41 -1.16 -9.21
N ARG A 87 -2.40 -0.32 -9.44
CA ARG A 87 -1.07 -0.40 -8.83
C ARG A 87 -0.58 1.00 -8.52
N GLN A 88 -0.09 1.18 -7.30
CA GLN A 88 0.70 2.35 -6.91
C GLN A 88 2.08 1.92 -6.42
N HIS A 89 3.09 2.74 -6.68
CA HIS A 89 4.45 2.48 -6.26
C HIS A 89 5.14 3.76 -5.80
N LEU A 90 5.86 3.66 -4.69
CA LEU A 90 6.74 4.70 -4.16
C LEU A 90 8.16 4.16 -4.11
N PHE A 91 9.12 4.98 -4.53
CA PHE A 91 10.54 4.77 -4.30
C PHE A 91 11.21 6.13 -4.10
N LEU A 92 11.67 6.42 -2.88
CA LEU A 92 12.22 7.72 -2.53
C LEU A 92 13.24 7.64 -1.38
N PRO A 93 14.15 8.61 -1.27
CA PRO A 93 15.03 8.71 -0.11
C PRO A 93 14.27 9.18 1.14
N ILE A 94 14.66 8.63 2.29
CA ILE A 94 14.30 9.08 3.63
C ILE A 94 15.48 9.87 4.19
N PRO A 95 15.39 11.22 4.24
CA PRO A 95 16.54 12.07 4.58
C PRO A 95 16.84 12.08 6.08
N ARG A 96 15.83 11.84 6.94
CA ARG A 96 15.94 11.91 8.39
C ARG A 96 15.33 10.65 9.02
N PRO A 97 16.02 9.98 9.96
CA PRO A 97 15.40 8.92 10.74
C PRO A 97 14.18 9.43 11.51
N GLY A 98 13.22 8.56 11.77
CA GLY A 98 12.07 8.85 12.62
C GLY A 98 10.79 8.14 12.20
N ARG A 99 9.68 8.60 12.76
CA ARG A 99 8.36 8.01 12.55
C ARG A 99 7.72 8.52 11.25
N TYR A 100 7.25 7.59 10.44
CA TYR A 100 6.52 7.84 9.20
C TYR A 100 5.20 7.07 9.20
N ARG A 101 4.27 7.51 8.35
CA ARG A 101 2.98 6.85 8.12
C ARG A 101 2.84 6.50 6.64
N LEU A 102 2.75 5.21 6.34
CA LEU A 102 2.35 4.71 5.04
C LEU A 102 0.83 4.57 5.03
N VAL A 103 0.16 5.26 4.12
CA VAL A 103 -1.31 5.39 4.14
C VAL A 103 -1.89 4.90 2.81
N VAL A 104 -2.84 3.97 2.91
CA VAL A 104 -3.68 3.49 1.81
C VAL A 104 -5.07 4.12 1.96
N ARG A 105 -5.57 4.73 0.89
CA ARG A 105 -6.88 5.41 0.85
C ARG A 105 -7.60 5.12 -0.44
N GLY A 106 -8.93 5.09 -0.40
CA GLY A 106 -9.78 5.04 -1.59
C GLY A 106 -10.33 6.44 -1.90
N ASP A 107 -10.40 6.78 -3.18
CA ASP A 107 -10.95 8.08 -3.62
C ASP A 107 -12.49 8.04 -3.72
N THR A 108 -13.06 6.86 -3.96
CA THR A 108 -14.51 6.61 -4.03
C THR A 108 -14.90 5.53 -3.00
N ALA A 109 -15.26 5.98 -1.81
CA ALA A 109 -15.47 5.15 -0.61
C ALA A 109 -16.70 4.21 -0.61
N SER A 110 -17.25 3.81 -1.77
CA SER A 110 -18.54 3.11 -1.80
C SER A 110 -18.47 1.58 -1.87
N GLN A 111 -17.35 0.98 -2.29
CA GLN A 111 -17.20 -0.48 -2.30
C GLN A 111 -15.93 -0.93 -1.58
N ALA A 112 -16.09 -1.96 -0.75
CA ALA A 112 -14.98 -2.64 -0.11
C ALA A 112 -14.03 -3.21 -1.17
N GLN A 113 -12.76 -2.81 -1.11
CA GLN A 113 -11.74 -3.14 -2.08
C GLN A 113 -10.61 -3.94 -1.43
N PRO A 114 -10.50 -5.25 -1.74
CA PRO A 114 -9.35 -6.04 -1.35
C PRO A 114 -8.08 -5.51 -2.02
N TYR A 115 -7.00 -5.42 -1.26
CA TYR A 115 -5.69 -4.99 -1.72
C TYR A 115 -4.56 -5.78 -1.05
N ALA A 116 -3.40 -5.78 -1.69
CA ALA A 116 -2.14 -6.22 -1.11
C ALA A 116 -1.14 -5.07 -1.12
N ILE A 117 -0.34 -4.99 -0.06
CA ILE A 117 0.72 -4.00 0.07
C ILE A 117 1.99 -4.66 0.56
N ALA A 118 3.13 -4.23 0.02
CA ALA A 118 4.45 -4.61 0.51
C ALA A 118 5.35 -3.39 0.56
N TRP A 119 6.26 -3.35 1.53
CA TRP A 119 7.23 -2.28 1.68
C TRP A 119 8.55 -2.79 2.22
N TRP A 120 9.58 -1.99 1.98
CA TRP A 120 10.86 -2.11 2.66
C TRP A 120 11.47 -0.72 2.83
N GLY A 121 12.21 -0.55 3.92
CA GLY A 121 12.90 0.68 4.24
C GLY A 121 14.04 0.43 5.22
N PRO A 122 14.94 1.42 5.38
CA PRO A 122 16.02 1.34 6.35
C PRO A 122 15.47 1.23 7.77
N ARG A 123 16.07 0.37 8.58
CA ARG A 123 15.80 0.34 10.03
C ARG A 123 16.35 1.61 10.68
N ASN A 124 15.60 2.20 11.60
CA ASN A 124 16.13 3.25 12.46
C ASN A 124 17.04 2.60 13.51
N ARG A 125 18.36 2.68 13.33
CA ARG A 125 19.36 2.10 14.25
C ARG A 125 19.78 3.04 15.38
N TYR A 126 19.13 4.20 15.50
CA TYR A 126 19.46 5.19 16.53
C TYR A 126 18.58 5.05 17.80
N ASP A 127 17.85 3.95 17.96
CA ASP A 127 17.04 3.65 19.14
C ASP A 127 17.83 2.95 20.27
N GLY A 128 19.10 3.34 20.51
CA GLY A 128 19.80 3.03 21.75
C GLY A 128 20.01 1.55 22.14
N ALA A 129 19.68 0.58 21.27
CA ALA A 129 19.83 -0.85 21.57
C ALA A 129 21.07 -1.51 20.95
N ASP A 130 21.82 -0.81 20.08
CA ASP A 130 23.12 -1.29 19.57
C ASP A 130 24.24 -0.97 20.58
N VAL A 131 24.17 -1.57 21.78
CA VAL A 131 25.38 -1.81 22.55
C VAL A 131 26.07 -3.01 21.88
N SER A 132 27.06 -2.73 21.03
CA SER A 132 27.96 -3.76 20.53
C SER A 132 28.58 -4.47 21.73
N PRO A 133 28.59 -5.82 21.83
CA PRO A 133 29.44 -6.47 22.81
C PRO A 133 30.88 -6.14 22.42
N SER A 134 31.55 -5.42 23.32
CA SER A 134 32.96 -5.06 23.24
C SER A 134 33.80 -6.25 22.78
N GLY A 135 34.46 -6.08 21.64
CA GLY A 135 35.51 -6.97 21.15
C GLY A 135 36.83 -6.20 21.08
N SER A 136 37.58 -6.22 22.19
CA SER A 136 39.04 -6.12 22.24
C SER A 136 39.51 -6.59 23.61
#